data_AF-X1BAW4-F1
#
_entry.id   AF-X1BAW4-F1
#
_cell.length_a   1.000
_cell.length_b   1.000
_cell.length_c   1.000
_cell.angle_alpha   90.00
_cell.angle_beta   90.00
_cell.angle_gamma   90.00
#
_symmetry.space_group_name_H-M   'P 1'
#
loop_
_entity.id
_entity.type
_entity.pdbx_description
1 polymer ?
#
loop_
_entity_poly.entity_id
_entity_poly.type
_entity_poly.pdbx_seq_one_letter_code
_entity_poly.pdbx_strand_id
1 'polypeptide(L)'
;MYIDKSLNKYLDDLASKKPSPGGGSSAALTGAMGAGLISMVLHFSGGNIPASTENIRHKLVDLIDGDIIGYQEVTTAYKMPRERAEEKLKRTQAIQKALKKALSAPLEVCLLCHEAIKMCKSLVEKANVNL
;
A
#
# COMPACT_ATOMS: atom_id res chain seq x y z
N MET A 1 11.37 7.34 -1.61
CA MET A 1 10.30 6.75 -2.43
C MET A 1 10.89 5.58 -3.19
N TYR A 2 10.15 4.48 -3.27
CA TYR A 2 10.61 3.17 -3.75
C TYR A 2 9.97 2.73 -5.07
N ILE A 3 8.89 3.37 -5.54
CA ILE A 3 8.22 3.00 -6.79
C ILE A 3 9.21 3.03 -7.98
N ASP A 4 10.14 3.99 -8.00
CA ASP A 4 11.16 4.13 -9.04
C ASP A 4 12.51 3.45 -8.70
N LYS A 5 12.56 2.62 -7.65
CA LYS A 5 13.76 1.88 -7.25
C LYS A 5 13.68 0.43 -7.70
N SER A 6 14.83 -0.23 -7.77
CA SER A 6 14.84 -1.67 -8.08
C SER A 6 14.18 -2.47 -6.95
N LEU A 7 13.58 -3.60 -7.31
CA LEU A 7 13.01 -4.53 -6.33
C LEU A 7 14.07 -4.99 -5.31
N ASN A 8 15.30 -5.27 -5.76
CA ASN A 8 16.40 -5.61 -4.86
C ASN A 8 16.64 -4.51 -3.82
N LYS A 9 16.63 -3.24 -4.24
CA LYS A 9 16.80 -2.12 -3.31
C LYS A 9 15.68 -2.04 -2.27
N TYR A 10 14.44 -2.27 -2.70
CA TYR A 10 13.29 -2.32 -1.80
C TYR A 10 13.45 -3.44 -0.77
N LEU A 11 13.78 -4.65 -1.21
CA LEU A 11 13.93 -5.84 -0.37
C LEU A 11 15.10 -5.70 0.62
N ASP A 12 16.24 -5.19 0.18
CA ASP A 12 17.40 -4.92 1.05
C ASP A 12 17.04 -3.92 2.15
N ASP A 13 16.33 -2.85 1.80
CA ASP A 13 15.95 -1.82 2.77
C ASP A 13 14.83 -2.31 3.71
N LEU A 14 13.87 -3.10 3.22
CA LEU A 14 12.82 -3.74 4.02
C LEU A 14 13.41 -4.68 5.09
N ALA A 15 14.47 -5.43 4.74
CA ALA A 15 15.15 -6.34 5.65
C ALA A 15 16.17 -5.65 6.58
N SER A 16 16.38 -4.34 6.42
CA SER A 16 17.39 -3.58 7.16
C SER A 16 16.87 -3.04 8.50
N LYS A 17 17.74 -2.32 9.22
CA LYS A 17 17.36 -1.56 10.43
C LYS A 17 16.67 -0.22 10.13
N LYS A 18 16.41 0.09 8.85
CA LYS A 18 15.70 1.32 8.49
C LYS A 18 14.26 1.26 8.99
N PRO A 19 13.68 2.41 9.36
CA PRO A 19 12.29 2.44 9.81
C PRO A 19 11.27 2.27 8.67
N SER A 20 11.70 2.40 7.41
CA SER A 20 10.88 2.18 6.22
C SER A 20 11.73 1.70 5.02
N PRO A 21 11.17 0.90 4.09
CA PRO A 21 9.78 0.47 3.99
C PRO A 21 9.43 -0.57 5.07
N GLY A 22 8.14 -0.77 5.33
CA GLY A 22 7.65 -1.67 6.37
C GLY A 22 6.44 -2.49 5.91
N GLY A 23 5.68 -3.02 6.88
CA GLY A 23 4.57 -3.93 6.61
C GLY A 23 3.46 -3.35 5.72
N GLY A 24 3.08 -2.09 5.90
CA GLY A 24 2.03 -1.46 5.08
C GLY A 24 2.46 -1.30 3.62
N SER A 25 3.65 -0.77 3.39
CA SER A 25 4.30 -0.70 2.07
C SER A 25 4.42 -2.09 1.41
N SER A 26 4.80 -3.12 2.18
CA SER A 26 4.93 -4.48 1.67
C SER A 26 3.58 -5.12 1.34
N ALA A 27 2.53 -4.82 2.13
CA ALA A 27 1.17 -5.24 1.83
C ALA A 27 0.64 -4.60 0.55
N ALA A 28 0.93 -3.31 0.33
CA ALA A 28 0.60 -2.60 -0.90
C ALA A 28 1.29 -3.24 -2.13
N LEU A 29 2.60 -3.51 -2.03
CA LEU A 29 3.35 -4.21 -3.08
C LEU A 29 2.76 -5.60 -3.38
N THR A 30 2.46 -6.38 -2.34
CA THR A 30 1.85 -7.71 -2.48
C THR A 30 0.49 -7.63 -3.18
N GLY A 31 -0.34 -6.67 -2.79
CA GLY A 31 -1.62 -6.41 -3.42
C GLY A 31 -1.47 -6.04 -4.90
N ALA A 32 -0.53 -5.16 -5.23
CA ALA A 32 -0.25 -4.76 -6.60
C ALA A 32 0.19 -5.95 -7.48
N MET A 33 1.02 -6.84 -6.94
CA MET A 33 1.39 -8.09 -7.61
C MET A 33 0.17 -8.98 -7.85
N GLY A 34 -0.70 -9.15 -6.85
CA GLY A 34 -1.96 -9.90 -6.98
C GLY A 34 -2.88 -9.32 -8.07
N ALA A 35 -3.07 -8.00 -8.08
CA ALA A 35 -3.84 -7.32 -9.12
C ALA A 35 -3.22 -7.51 -10.52
N GLY A 36 -1.89 -7.46 -10.63
CA GLY A 36 -1.17 -7.75 -11.88
C GLY A 36 -1.38 -9.18 -12.37
N LEU A 37 -1.39 -10.16 -11.47
CA LEU A 37 -1.69 -11.56 -11.82
C LEU A 37 -3.12 -11.73 -12.31
N ILE A 38 -4.09 -11.04 -11.70
CA ILE A 38 -5.48 -11.03 -12.18
C ILE A 38 -5.55 -10.47 -13.62
N SER A 39 -4.86 -9.37 -13.90
CA SER A 39 -4.76 -8.80 -15.26
C SER A 39 -4.10 -9.76 -16.24
N MET A 40 -3.06 -10.50 -15.81
CA MET A 40 -2.42 -11.52 -16.65
C MET A 40 -3.39 -12.65 -17.01
N VAL A 41 -4.11 -13.20 -16.03
CA VAL A 41 -5.11 -14.25 -16.28
C VAL A 41 -6.18 -13.78 -17.26
N LEU A 42 -6.68 -12.55 -17.09
CA LEU A 42 -7.65 -11.95 -18.00
C LEU A 42 -7.14 -11.87 -19.45
N HIS A 43 -5.90 -11.39 -19.66
CA HIS A 43 -5.27 -11.32 -20.98
C HIS A 43 -5.21 -12.70 -21.65
N PHE A 44 -4.71 -13.71 -20.94
CA PHE A 44 -4.52 -15.06 -21.49
C PHE A 44 -5.80 -15.88 -21.62
N SER A 45 -6.90 -15.40 -21.04
CA SER A 45 -8.22 -16.05 -21.14
C SER A 45 -9.10 -15.43 -22.22
N GLY A 46 -8.57 -14.49 -23.02
CA GLY A 46 -9.33 -13.78 -24.07
C GLY A 46 -10.42 -12.86 -23.51
N GLY A 47 -10.33 -12.50 -22.22
CA GLY A 47 -11.27 -11.60 -21.58
C GLY A 47 -10.87 -10.13 -21.76
N ASN A 48 -11.86 -9.23 -21.81
CA ASN A 48 -11.60 -7.81 -21.65
C ASN A 48 -11.14 -7.54 -20.22
N ILE A 49 -10.06 -6.78 -20.07
CA ILE A 49 -9.58 -6.34 -18.76
C ILE A 49 -10.46 -5.18 -18.31
N PRO A 50 -11.22 -5.32 -17.22
CA PRO A 50 -11.93 -4.19 -16.67
C PRO A 50 -10.91 -3.11 -16.32
N ALA A 51 -11.16 -1.87 -16.73
CA ALA A 51 -10.31 -0.71 -16.38
C ALA A 51 -10.11 -0.59 -14.86
N SER A 52 -11.03 -1.14 -14.07
CA SER A 52 -10.91 -1.25 -12.61
C SER A 52 -9.71 -2.07 -12.15
N THR A 53 -9.29 -3.13 -12.87
CA THR A 53 -8.15 -3.99 -12.47
C THR A 53 -6.84 -3.20 -12.50
N GLU A 54 -6.59 -2.50 -13.61
CA GLU A 54 -5.37 -1.69 -13.77
C GLU A 54 -5.39 -0.47 -12.85
N ASN A 55 -6.56 0.14 -12.63
CA ASN A 55 -6.71 1.21 -11.65
C ASN A 55 -6.41 0.74 -10.22
N ILE A 56 -6.89 -0.46 -9.83
CA ILE A 56 -6.56 -1.06 -8.53
C ILE A 56 -5.06 -1.31 -8.43
N ARG A 57 -4.44 -1.88 -9.47
CA ARG A 57 -3.00 -2.13 -9.50
C ARG A 57 -2.19 -0.84 -9.32
N HIS A 58 -2.51 0.21 -10.08
CA HIS A 58 -1.80 1.49 -9.98
C HIS A 58 -1.96 2.14 -8.60
N LYS A 59 -3.17 2.15 -8.05
CA LYS A 59 -3.39 2.67 -6.69
C LYS A 59 -2.61 1.90 -5.63
N LEU A 60 -2.56 0.57 -5.74
CA LEU A 60 -1.75 -0.26 -4.83
C LEU A 60 -0.26 0.03 -4.97
N VAL A 61 0.24 0.33 -6.19
CA VAL A 61 1.61 0.79 -6.40
C VAL A 61 1.86 2.13 -5.70
N ASP A 62 0.97 3.11 -5.87
CA ASP A 62 1.09 4.43 -5.22
C ASP A 62 1.13 4.31 -3.69
N LEU A 63 0.35 3.38 -3.13
CA LEU A 63 0.29 3.12 -1.70
C LEU A 63 1.57 2.52 -1.10
N ILE A 64 2.49 1.99 -1.93
CA ILE A 64 3.83 1.53 -1.48
C ILE A 64 4.58 2.70 -0.84
N ASP A 65 4.58 3.86 -1.49
CA ASP A 65 5.18 5.09 -0.96
C ASP A 65 4.21 5.86 -0.05
N GLY A 66 2.89 5.73 -0.27
CA GLY A 66 1.86 6.32 0.60
C GLY A 66 1.99 5.90 2.08
N ASP A 67 2.23 4.61 2.34
CA ASP A 67 2.49 4.10 3.71
C ASP A 67 3.72 4.76 4.34
N ILE A 68 4.79 4.91 3.56
CA ILE A 68 6.07 5.48 4.00
C ILE A 68 5.90 6.95 4.36
N ILE A 69 5.18 7.71 3.53
CA ILE A 69 4.85 9.11 3.79
C ILE A 69 4.01 9.23 5.08
N GLY A 70 2.99 8.39 5.24
CA GLY A 70 2.16 8.37 6.44
C GLY A 70 2.97 8.12 7.71
N TYR A 71 3.88 7.15 7.66
CA TYR A 71 4.79 6.83 8.76
C TYR A 71 5.77 7.98 9.09
N GLN A 72 6.30 8.67 8.06
CA GLN A 72 7.18 9.83 8.25
C GLN A 72 6.48 10.98 8.99
N GLU A 73 5.20 11.23 8.72
CA GLU A 73 4.42 12.25 9.42
C GLU A 73 4.22 11.89 10.90
N VAL A 74 3.92 10.62 11.19
CA VAL A 74 3.78 10.12 12.56
C VAL A 74 5.09 10.28 13.34
N THR A 75 6.21 9.84 12.76
CA THR A 75 7.52 9.97 13.43
C THR A 75 7.95 11.44 13.62
N THR A 76 7.59 12.32 12.69
CA THR A 76 7.82 13.77 12.84
C THR A 76 7.01 14.35 13.99
N ALA A 77 5.74 13.97 14.13
CA ALA A 77 4.90 14.40 15.25
C ALA A 77 5.45 13.90 16.60
N TYR A 78 5.99 12.68 16.65
CA TYR A 78 6.60 12.14 17.87
C TYR A 78 7.85 12.91 18.34
N LYS A 79 8.58 13.56 17.42
CA LYS A 79 9.79 14.36 17.69
C LYS A 79 9.50 15.77 18.21
N MET A 80 8.24 16.21 18.23
CA MET A 80 7.89 17.54 18.73
C MET A 80 8.25 17.72 20.22
N PRO A 81 8.53 18.97 20.67
CA PRO A 81 8.80 19.29 22.06
C PRO A 81 7.70 18.83 23.01
N ARG A 82 8.08 18.56 24.27
CA ARG A 82 7.17 17.99 25.28
C ARG A 82 7.47 18.46 26.71
N GLU A 83 8.17 19.57 26.87
CA GLU A 83 8.60 20.04 28.20
C GLU A 83 7.49 20.87 28.85
N ARG A 84 6.84 21.76 28.09
CA ARG A 84 5.77 22.63 28.57
C ARG A 84 4.38 22.03 28.35
N ALA A 85 3.41 22.43 29.18
CA ALA A 85 2.02 21.97 29.07
C ALA A 85 1.42 22.24 27.67
N GLU A 86 1.66 23.43 27.11
CA GLU A 86 1.21 23.78 25.76
C GLU A 86 1.87 22.93 24.67
N GLU A 87 3.16 22.63 24.81
CA GLU A 87 3.91 21.77 23.87
C GLU A 87 3.36 20.35 23.91
N LYS A 88 3.08 19.80 25.11
CA LYS A 88 2.46 18.49 25.29
C LYS A 88 1.09 18.41 24.61
N LEU A 89 0.27 19.46 24.71
CA LEU A 89 -1.04 19.51 24.06
C LEU A 89 -0.91 19.53 22.53
N LYS A 90 -0.09 20.44 21.99
CA LYS A 90 0.16 20.55 20.54
C LYS A 90 0.73 19.25 19.96
N ARG A 91 1.69 18.64 20.66
CA ARG A 91 2.28 17.35 20.29
C ARG A 91 1.23 16.24 20.26
N THR A 92 0.37 16.14 21.28
CA THR A 92 -0.70 15.13 21.32
C THR A 92 -1.65 15.28 20.14
N GLN A 93 -2.07 16.51 19.83
CA GLN A 93 -2.94 16.80 18.69
C GLN A 93 -2.28 16.44 17.35
N ALA A 94 -1.00 16.79 17.18
CA ALA A 94 -0.25 16.47 15.98
C ALA A 94 -0.09 14.96 15.77
N ILE A 95 0.23 14.21 16.83
CA ILE A 95 0.33 12.74 16.79
C ILE A 95 -1.02 12.13 16.39
N GLN A 96 -2.12 12.55 17.00
CA GLN A 96 -3.45 12.04 16.67
C GLN A 96 -3.83 12.33 15.22
N LYS A 97 -3.54 13.53 14.71
CA LYS A 97 -3.77 13.88 13.30
C LYS A 97 -2.92 13.02 12.37
N ALA A 98 -1.63 12.85 12.67
CA ALA A 98 -0.71 12.06 11.87
C ALA A 98 -1.11 10.58 11.85
N LEU A 99 -1.51 10.00 12.99
CA LEU A 99 -1.97 8.61 13.06
C LEU A 99 -3.24 8.37 12.23
N LYS A 100 -4.23 9.27 12.32
CA LYS A 100 -5.44 9.19 11.51
C LYS A 100 -5.14 9.24 10.02
N LYS A 101 -4.17 10.08 9.62
CA LYS A 101 -3.74 10.15 8.23
C LYS A 101 -2.93 8.92 7.82
N ALA A 102 -2.02 8.43 8.65
CA ALA A 102 -1.24 7.23 8.37
C ALA A 102 -2.12 5.97 8.21
N LEU A 103 -3.28 5.92 8.86
CA LEU A 103 -4.27 4.85 8.71
C LEU A 103 -4.92 4.81 7.31
N SER A 104 -4.92 5.91 6.55
CA SER A 104 -5.60 5.95 5.26
C SER A 104 -4.99 4.97 4.26
N ALA A 105 -3.66 4.87 4.22
CA ALA A 105 -2.96 3.98 3.31
C ALA A 105 -3.28 2.50 3.53
N PRO A 106 -3.09 1.91 4.74
CA PRO A 106 -3.41 0.50 4.97
C PRO A 106 -4.91 0.21 4.81
N LEU A 107 -5.80 1.14 5.17
CA LEU A 107 -7.24 0.96 4.92
C LEU A 107 -7.53 0.87 3.41
N GLU A 108 -6.93 1.76 2.61
CA GLU A 108 -7.11 1.76 1.17
C GLU A 108 -6.53 0.49 0.53
N VAL A 109 -5.37 0.00 0.99
CA VAL A 109 -4.82 -1.31 0.58
C VAL A 109 -5.84 -2.43 0.83
N CYS A 110 -6.42 -2.51 2.03
CA CYS A 110 -7.42 -3.52 2.36
C CYS A 110 -8.63 -3.47 1.43
N LEU A 111 -9.17 -2.27 1.19
CA LEU A 111 -10.34 -2.09 0.32
C LEU A 111 -10.04 -2.47 -1.13
N LEU A 112 -8.89 -2.05 -1.66
CA LEU A 112 -8.47 -2.35 -3.03
C LEU A 112 -8.21 -3.83 -3.23
N CYS A 113 -7.54 -4.49 -2.27
CA CYS A 113 -7.34 -5.94 -2.29
C CYS A 113 -8.67 -6.69 -2.23
N HIS A 114 -9.63 -6.24 -1.41
CA HIS A 114 -10.97 -6.83 -1.35
C HIS A 114 -11.70 -6.72 -2.68
N GLU A 115 -11.65 -5.56 -3.33
CA GLU A 115 -12.23 -5.38 -4.67
C GLU A 115 -11.54 -6.27 -5.71
N ALA A 116 -10.22 -6.40 -5.67
CA ALA A 116 -9.49 -7.33 -6.55
C ALA A 116 -9.93 -8.79 -6.35
N ILE A 117 -10.09 -9.25 -5.10
CA ILE A 117 -10.53 -10.61 -4.79
C ILE A 117 -11.93 -10.89 -5.36
N LYS A 118 -12.85 -9.92 -5.32
CA LYS A 118 -14.19 -10.10 -5.92
C LYS A 118 -14.11 -10.37 -7.42
N MET A 119 -13.13 -9.79 -8.12
CA MET A 119 -12.93 -10.00 -9.56
C MET A 119 -12.50 -11.44 -9.86
N CYS A 120 -11.78 -12.10 -8.96
CA CYS A 120 -11.41 -13.50 -9.12
C CYS A 120 -12.61 -14.44 -9.23
N LYS A 121 -13.77 -14.09 -8.65
CA LYS A 121 -14.96 -14.94 -8.70
C LYS A 121 -15.45 -15.20 -10.13
N SER A 122 -15.38 -14.19 -11.00
CA SER A 122 -15.79 -14.36 -12.41
C SER A 122 -14.73 -15.07 -13.26
N LEU A 123 -13.50 -15.19 -12.75
CA LEU A 123 -12.40 -15.88 -13.41
C LEU A 123 -12.44 -17.40 -13.21
N VAL A 124 -12.98 -17.90 -12.09
CA VAL A 124 -12.96 -19.35 -11.77
C VAL A 124 -13.49 -20.22 -12.91
N GLU A 125 -14.51 -19.76 -13.64
CA GLU A 125 -15.14 -20.54 -14.72
C GLU A 125 -14.60 -20.22 -16.12
N LYS A 126 -13.87 -19.10 -16.27
CA LYS A 126 -13.49 -18.52 -17.57
C LYS A 126 -11.98 -18.45 -17.77
N ALA A 127 -11.21 -18.68 -16.72
CA ALA A 127 -9.76 -18.60 -16.76
C ALA A 127 -9.18 -19.71 -17.65
N ASN A 128 -8.11 -19.37 -18.35
CA ASN A 128 -7.27 -20.35 -19.03
C ASN A 128 -6.73 -21.35 -18.00
N VAL A 129 -7.09 -22.63 -18.17
CA VAL A 129 -6.75 -23.73 -17.25
C VAL A 129 -5.25 -24.01 -17.11
N ASN A 130 -4.41 -23.41 -17.95
CA ASN A 130 -2.96 -23.54 -17.89
C ASN A 130 -2.29 -22.46 -17.00
N LEU A 131 -3.07 -21.62 -16.31
CA LEU A 131 -2.63 -20.57 -15.38
C LEU A 131 -3.13 -20.85 -13.97
#